data_AF-A0A819LUP6-F1
#
_entry.id   AF-A0A819LUP6-F1
#
_cell.length_a   1.000
_cell.length_b   1.000
_cell.length_c   1.000
_cell.angle_alpha   90.00
_cell.angle_beta   90.00
_cell.angle_gamma   90.00
#
_symmetry.space_group_name_H-M   'P 1'
#
loop_
_entity.id
_entity.type
_entity.pdbx_description
1 polymer ?
#
loop_
_entity_poly.entity_id
_entity_poly.type
_entity_poly.pdbx_seq_one_letter_code
_entity_poly.pdbx_strand_id
1 'polypeptide(L)' 'EQLPKLVITYRQGNDERANRALDILQVAFRCCGSDGRLSYQNNVPPSCHMYSVGCLESCSDIM' A
#
# COMPACT_ATOMS: atom_id res chain seq x y z
N GLU A 1 -5.47 1.00 14.75
CA GLU A 1 -4.10 0.57 15.09
C GLU A 1 -3.53 -0.65 14.31
N GLN A 2 -4.31 -1.48 13.60
CA GLN A 2 -3.78 -2.71 12.96
C GLN A 2 -3.21 -2.52 11.53
N LEU A 3 -3.61 -1.46 10.83
CA LEU A 3 -3.30 -1.26 9.41
C LEU A 3 -1.82 -0.99 9.08
N PRO A 4 -1.09 -0.16 9.86
CA PRO A 4 0.33 0.11 9.59
C PRO A 4 1.18 -1.16 9.65
N LYS A 5 0.90 -2.05 10.61
CA LYS A 5 1.55 -3.36 10.70
C LYS A 5 1.28 -4.21 9.47
N LEU A 6 0.04 -4.24 8.99
CA LEU A 6 -0.33 -5.02 7.80
C LEU A 6 0.45 -4.58 6.55
N VAL A 7 0.52 -3.28 6.28
CA VAL A 7 1.26 -2.71 5.14
C VAL A 7 2.75 -3.02 5.24
N ILE A 8 3.33 -2.95 6.44
CA ILE A 8 4.75 -3.28 6.69
C ILE A 8 5.01 -4.78 6.49
N THR A 9 4.12 -5.65 6.96
CA THR A 9 4.26 -7.12 6.83
C THR A 9 4.22 -7.58 5.37
N TYR A 10 3.33 -7.01 4.55
CA TYR A 10 3.21 -7.40 3.15
C TYR A 10 4.32 -6.86 2.24
N ARG A 11 5.10 -5.86 2.68
CA ARG A 11 6.26 -5.33 1.93
C ARG A 11 7.40 -6.35 1.78
N GLN A 12 7.46 -7.38 2.63
CA GLN A 12 8.60 -8.30 2.70
C GLN A 12 8.50 -9.55 1.84
N GLY A 13 7.35 -9.81 1.19
CA GLY A 13 7.14 -11.04 0.43
C GLY A 13 7.02 -10.81 -1.07
N ASN A 14 7.84 -11.49 -1.88
CA ASN A 14 7.58 -11.71 -3.30
C ASN A 14 6.48 -12.79 -3.50
N ASP A 15 5.44 -12.75 -2.66
CA ASP A 15 4.34 -13.70 -2.59
C ASP A 15 3.12 -13.09 -3.30
N GLU A 16 2.58 -13.80 -4.28
CA GLU A 16 1.42 -13.34 -5.06
C GLU A 16 0.19 -13.05 -4.17
N ARG A 17 0.01 -13.79 -3.07
CA ARG A 17 -1.07 -13.55 -2.10
C ARG A 17 -0.84 -12.27 -1.32
N ALA A 18 0.41 -12.00 -0.95
CA ALA A 18 0.79 -10.74 -0.29
C ALA A 18 0.50 -9.54 -1.18
N ASN A 19 0.87 -9.64 -2.46
CA ASN A 19 0.61 -8.58 -3.45
C ASN A 19 -0.88 -8.32 -3.63
N ARG A 20 -1.72 -9.37 -3.73
CA ARG A 20 -3.19 -9.19 -3.80
C ARG A 20 -3.77 -8.55 -2.55
N ALA A 21 -3.32 -8.96 -1.36
CA ALA A 21 -3.80 -8.35 -0.12
C ALA A 21 -3.42 -6.87 -0.05
N LEU A 22 -2.21 -6.52 -0.47
CA LEU A 22 -1.75 -5.14 -0.54
C LEU A 22 -2.55 -4.32 -1.56
N ASP A 23 -2.88 -4.88 -2.73
CA ASP A 23 -3.74 -4.24 -3.72
C ASP A 23 -5.13 -3.89 -3.15
N ILE A 24 -5.73 -4.79 -2.39
CA ILE A 24 -7.03 -4.54 -1.74
C ILE A 24 -6.92 -3.38 -0.76
N LEU A 25 -5.86 -3.31 0.05
CA LEU A 25 -5.66 -2.22 1.00
C LEU A 25 -5.47 -0.89 0.27
N GLN A 26 -4.64 -0.87 -0.77
CA GLN A 26 -4.37 0.34 -1.55
C GLN A 26 -5.63 0.93 -2.17
N VAL A 27 -6.54 0.08 -2.67
CA VAL A 27 -7.84 0.52 -3.18
C VAL A 27 -8.76 0.99 -2.04
N ALA A 28 -8.85 0.23 -0.95
CA ALA A 28 -9.73 0.53 0.17
C ALA A 28 -9.40 1.88 0.84
N PHE A 29 -8.09 2.17 0.98
CA PHE A 29 -7.59 3.37 1.63
C PHE A 29 -7.17 4.47 0.64
N ARG A 30 -7.39 4.25 -0.66
CA ARG A 30 -7.04 5.19 -1.74
C ARG A 30 -5.59 5.68 -1.66
N CYS A 31 -4.68 4.74 -1.42
CA CYS A 31 -3.27 4.99 -1.21
C CYS A 31 -2.40 4.10 -2.11
N CYS A 32 -1.10 4.35 -2.14
CA CYS A 32 -0.14 3.57 -2.90
C CYS A 32 1.16 3.39 -2.13
N GLY A 33 1.57 2.16 -1.87
CA GLY A 33 2.78 1.84 -1.13
C GLY A 33 2.71 2.33 0.32
N SER A 34 3.77 2.11 1.09
CA SER A 34 3.85 2.64 2.45
C SER A 34 4.00 4.17 2.44
N ASP A 35 4.94 4.68 1.64
CA ASP A 35 5.31 6.10 1.51
C ASP A 35 5.07 6.63 0.08
N GLY A 36 4.04 6.13 -0.59
CA GLY A 36 3.70 6.56 -1.93
C GLY A 36 4.29 5.65 -3.01
N ARG A 37 4.16 6.08 -4.27
CA ARG A 37 4.65 5.34 -5.44
C ARG A 37 6.14 5.03 -5.40
N LEU A 38 6.94 5.82 -4.66
CA LEU A 38 8.38 5.58 -4.44
C LEU A 38 8.67 4.24 -3.75
N SER A 39 7.66 3.66 -3.07
CA SER A 39 7.76 2.31 -2.50
C SER A 39 7.95 1.23 -3.57
N TYR A 40 7.63 1.54 -4.83
CA TYR A 40 7.76 0.65 -5.98
C TYR A 40 8.86 1.17 -6.91
N GLN A 41 9.97 0.44 -7.01
CA GLN A 41 11.10 0.88 -7.85
C GLN A 41 10.72 0.99 -9.33
N ASN A 42 10.04 -0.02 -9.89
CA ASN A 42 9.64 -0.05 -11.32
C ASN A 42 8.32 -0.79 -11.58
N ASN A 43 7.84 -1.62 -10.65
CA ASN A 43 6.59 -2.37 -10.79
C ASN A 43 5.54 -1.79 -9.84
N VAL A 44 4.97 -0.65 -10.24
CA VAL A 44 3.83 -0.06 -9.53
C VAL A 44 2.59 -0.92 -9.85
N PRO A 45 1.88 -1.45 -8.84
CA PRO A 45 0.73 -2.29 -9.10
C PRO A 45 -0.45 -1.48 -9.67
N PRO A 46 -1.40 -2.11 -10.40
CA PRO A 46 -2.56 -1.43 -10.96
C PRO A 46 -3.44 -0.74 -9.91
N SER A 47 -3.47 -1.27 -8.68
CA SER A 47 -4.17 -0.68 -7.53
C SER A 47 -3.70 0.74 -7.21
N CYS A 48 -2.46 1.11 -7.58
CA CYS A 48 -1.88 2.44 -7.41
C CYS A 48 -2.14 3.40 -8.58
N HIS A 49 -2.82 2.98 -9.66
CA HIS A 49 -2.94 3.79 -10.88
C HIS A 49 -3.59 5.15 -10.63
N MET A 50 -4.50 5.22 -9.65
CA MET A 50 -5.24 6.44 -9.27
C MET A 50 -4.77 7.06 -7.93
N TYR A 51 -3.75 6.51 -7.28
CA TYR A 51 -3.32 6.95 -5.95
C TYR A 51 -1.81 7.18 -5.90
N SER A 52 -1.39 8.34 -5.39
CA SER A 52 0.03 8.71 -5.26
C SER A 52 0.50 8.84 -3.81
N VAL A 53 -0.44 9.02 -2.87
CA VAL A 53 -0.18 9.22 -1.44
C VAL A 53 0.15 7.89 -0.77
N GLY A 54 1.07 7.90 0.19
CA GLY A 54 1.45 6.71 0.94
C GLY A 54 0.35 6.25 1.88
N CYS A 55 0.19 4.93 2.04
CA CYS A 55 -0.79 4.38 2.95
C CYS A 55 -0.54 4.75 4.41
N LEU A 56 0.70 5.07 4.80
CA LEU A 56 1.00 5.59 6.14
C LEU A 56 0.45 7.02 6.33
N GLU A 57 0.61 7.86 5.31
CA GLU A 57 0.11 9.24 5.30
C GLU A 57 -1.41 9.29 5.23
N SER A 58 -2.04 8.54 4.30
CA SER A 58 -3.51 8.46 4.22
C SER A 58 -4.15 7.88 5.49
N CYS A 59 -3.43 7.04 6.25
CA CYS A 59 -3.91 6.57 7.54
C CYS A 59 -3.85 7.63 8.64
N SER A 60 -2.97 8.63 8.52
CA SER A 60 -2.86 9.72 9.49
C SER A 60 -4.04 10.68 9.41
N ASP A 61 -4.65 10.85 8.24
CA ASP A 61 -5.82 11.73 8.03
C ASP A 61 -7.16 11.10 8.47
N ILE A 62 -7.18 9.81 8.79
CA ILE A 62 -8.39 9.08 9.24
C ILE A 62 -8.47 9.02 10.79
N MET A 63 -7.44 9.49 11.51
CA MET A 63 -7.44 9.63 12.98
C MET A 63 -7.81 11.05 13.42
#